data_AF-A0A931FTV8-F1
#
_entry.id   AF-A0A931FTV8-F1
#
_cell.length_a   1.000
_cell.length_b   1.000
_cell.length_c   1.000
_cell.angle_alpha   90.00
_cell.angle_beta   90.00
_cell.angle_gamma   90.00
#
_symmetry.space_group_name_H-M   'P 1'
#
loop_
_entity.id
_entity.type
_entity.pdbx_description
1 polymer ?
#
loop_
_entity_poly.entity_id
_entity_poly.type
_entity_poly.pdbx_seq_one_letter_code
_entity_poly.pdbx_strand_id
1 'polypeptide(L)'
;MMRVACILMFILTATSKAQVVEEKVNSYIDSMKSEGVDTFLIYTYYSSGRLPAINPCDSENNQYLFWVKNKQSFLKKFDKCNRYETVKLPKASPAKLYALNRQRIEKEQIEAPTMLIRTKGSKPVEVRQVVSHSFFHKLKLITPNVSSEKKVSDYALKFETFDNGKPNIYYKQNQSTKLKELIEMTSAAVKEYEAVAK
;
A
#
# COMPACT_ATOMS: atom_id res chain seq x y z
N MET A 1 -60.94 -2.69 11.31
CA MET A 1 -59.90 -2.43 12.34
C MET A 1 -58.82 -3.50 12.18
N MET A 2 -57.70 -3.19 11.52
CA MET A 2 -56.60 -4.14 11.34
C MET A 2 -55.33 -3.51 11.92
N ARG A 3 -54.79 -4.16 12.95
CA ARG A 3 -53.70 -3.67 13.78
C ARG A 3 -52.38 -3.77 13.01
N VAL A 4 -51.73 -2.62 12.84
CA VAL A 4 -50.36 -2.50 12.33
C VAL A 4 -49.41 -2.92 13.46
N ALA A 5 -48.70 -4.03 13.28
CA ALA A 5 -47.58 -4.41 14.14
C ALA A 5 -46.27 -3.97 13.47
N CYS A 6 -45.77 -2.79 13.85
CA CYS A 6 -44.42 -2.35 13.49
C CYS A 6 -43.39 -3.11 14.34
N ILE A 7 -42.72 -4.09 13.74
CA ILE A 7 -41.52 -4.70 14.32
C ILE A 7 -40.35 -3.75 14.06
N LEU A 8 -39.97 -2.96 15.08
CA LEU A 8 -38.72 -2.21 15.09
C LEU A 8 -37.55 -3.21 15.25
N MET A 9 -36.91 -3.56 14.14
CA MET A 9 -35.60 -4.21 14.16
C MET A 9 -34.54 -3.17 14.54
N PHE A 10 -34.11 -3.19 15.80
CA PHE A 10 -32.91 -2.48 16.28
C PHE A 10 -31.68 -3.14 15.64
N ILE A 11 -31.22 -2.58 14.53
CA ILE A 11 -29.91 -2.96 13.94
C ILE A 11 -28.85 -2.35 14.87
N LEU A 12 -28.34 -3.16 15.80
CA LEU A 12 -27.08 -2.89 16.49
C LEU A 12 -25.96 -2.89 15.44
N THR A 13 -25.64 -1.71 14.92
CA THR A 13 -24.41 -1.52 14.16
C THR A 13 -23.24 -1.65 15.13
N ALA A 14 -22.60 -2.82 15.14
CA ALA A 14 -21.29 -2.97 15.73
C ALA A 14 -20.34 -2.02 14.98
N THR A 15 -20.07 -0.85 15.56
CA THR A 15 -19.05 0.06 15.06
C THR A 15 -17.71 -0.63 15.29
N SER A 16 -17.15 -1.20 14.23
CA SER A 16 -15.72 -1.54 14.22
C SER A 16 -14.97 -0.27 14.60
N LYS A 17 -14.08 -0.34 15.60
CA LYS A 17 -13.19 0.78 15.89
C LYS A 17 -12.33 0.99 14.65
N ALA A 18 -12.67 2.00 13.84
CA ALA A 18 -11.85 2.38 12.72
C ALA A 18 -10.47 2.82 13.23
N GLN A 19 -9.44 2.57 12.44
CA GLN A 19 -8.07 2.92 12.80
C GLN A 19 -7.93 4.45 12.79
N VAL A 20 -7.35 5.03 13.85
CA VAL A 20 -7.25 6.49 14.02
C VAL A 20 -6.49 7.12 12.86
N VAL A 21 -5.43 6.47 12.37
CA VAL A 21 -4.65 6.96 11.24
C VAL A 21 -5.49 6.96 9.96
N GLU A 22 -6.29 5.92 9.72
CA GLU A 22 -7.16 5.85 8.55
C GLU A 22 -8.26 6.93 8.57
N GLU A 23 -8.85 7.20 9.74
CA GLU A 23 -9.82 8.28 9.91
C GLU A 23 -9.20 9.65 9.57
N LYS A 24 -7.99 9.94 10.08
CA LYS A 24 -7.27 11.18 9.77
C LYS A 24 -6.99 11.32 8.27
N VAL A 25 -6.56 10.24 7.61
CA VAL A 25 -6.28 10.25 6.17
C VAL A 25 -7.56 10.51 5.38
N ASN A 26 -8.65 9.80 5.69
CA ASN A 26 -9.92 9.94 4.99
C ASN A 26 -10.50 11.36 5.17
N SER A 27 -10.48 11.90 6.39
CA SER A 27 -10.93 13.27 6.66
C SER A 27 -10.13 14.30 5.85
N TYR A 28 -8.80 14.12 5.75
CA TYR A 28 -7.96 15.00 4.94
C TYR A 28 -8.24 14.85 3.44
N ILE A 29 -8.47 13.63 2.96
CA ILE A 29 -8.86 13.40 1.56
C ILE A 29 -10.18 14.10 1.24
N ASP A 30 -11.17 14.02 2.14
CA ASP A 30 -12.47 14.64 1.91
C ASP A 30 -12.39 16.18 1.88
N SER A 31 -11.54 16.78 2.72
CA SER A 31 -11.26 18.22 2.60
C SER A 31 -10.52 18.57 1.30
N MET A 32 -9.61 17.71 0.83
CA MET A 32 -8.88 17.96 -0.42
C MET A 32 -9.78 17.80 -1.67
N LYS A 33 -10.80 16.93 -1.61
CA LYS A 33 -11.80 16.79 -2.69
C LYS A 33 -12.61 18.06 -2.90
N SER A 34 -13.00 18.75 -1.82
CA SER A 34 -13.71 20.04 -1.95
C SER A 34 -12.84 21.14 -2.57
N GLU A 35 -11.51 20.97 -2.51
CA GLU A 35 -10.53 21.84 -3.19
C GLU A 35 -10.17 21.38 -4.62
N GLY A 36 -10.88 20.41 -5.18
CA GLY A 36 -10.70 19.94 -6.55
C GLY A 36 -9.57 18.93 -6.75
N VAL A 37 -9.05 18.31 -5.69
CA VAL A 37 -8.10 17.19 -5.80
C VAL A 37 -8.86 15.87 -5.78
N ASP A 38 -8.67 15.05 -6.80
CA ASP A 38 -9.51 13.88 -7.03
C ASP A 38 -8.74 12.55 -7.09
N THR A 39 -7.41 12.62 -7.14
CA THR A 39 -6.50 11.50 -7.31
C THR A 39 -5.50 11.46 -6.18
N PHE A 40 -5.49 10.34 -5.45
CA PHE A 40 -4.66 10.15 -4.28
C PHE A 40 -3.96 8.79 -4.32
N LEU A 41 -2.74 8.76 -3.81
CA LEU A 41 -2.03 7.54 -3.49
C LEU A 41 -1.73 7.55 -1.99
N ILE A 42 -2.26 6.58 -1.27
CA ILE A 42 -1.92 6.32 0.13
C ILE A 42 -0.90 5.18 0.15
N TYR A 43 0.21 5.41 0.83
CA TYR A 43 1.27 4.43 1.00
C TYR A 43 1.47 4.07 2.47
N THR A 44 1.64 2.79 2.73
CA THR A 44 1.95 2.25 4.07
C THR A 44 3.05 1.21 3.92
N TYR A 45 4.08 1.33 4.75
CA TYR A 45 5.13 0.32 4.86
C TYR A 45 5.06 -0.32 6.24
N TYR A 46 4.88 -1.64 6.30
CA TYR A 46 4.65 -2.33 7.57
C TYR A 46 5.16 -3.77 7.56
N SER A 47 5.42 -4.34 8.73
CA SER A 47 5.80 -5.74 8.91
C SER A 47 4.61 -6.61 9.32
N SER A 48 4.50 -7.83 8.80
CA SER A 48 3.58 -8.83 9.35
C SER A 48 4.07 -9.33 10.71
N GLY A 49 3.19 -9.54 11.68
CA GLY A 49 3.58 -10.11 12.97
C GLY A 49 4.41 -9.15 13.86
N ARG A 50 4.20 -7.83 13.73
CA ARG A 50 4.75 -6.87 14.69
C ARG A 50 4.10 -7.09 16.05
N LEU A 51 4.91 -7.19 17.10
CA LEU A 51 4.41 -7.13 18.46
C LEU A 51 3.72 -5.79 18.72
N PRO A 52 2.70 -5.73 19.61
CA PRO A 52 2.09 -4.46 19.99
C PRO A 52 3.16 -3.47 20.42
N ALA A 53 3.10 -2.26 19.87
CA ALA A 53 4.06 -1.23 20.26
C ALA A 53 3.84 -0.84 21.73
N ILE A 54 4.93 -0.73 22.48
CA ILE A 54 4.91 -0.21 23.86
C ILE A 54 4.42 1.24 23.86
N ASN A 55 4.87 2.02 22.86
CA ASN A 55 4.40 3.38 22.65
C ASN A 55 3.01 3.35 21.96
N PRO A 56 1.96 3.90 22.60
CA PRO A 56 0.63 3.95 22.01
C PRO A 56 0.57 4.72 20.69
N CYS A 57 1.52 5.61 20.41
CA CYS A 57 1.61 6.35 19.14
C CYS A 57 2.08 5.47 17.97
N ASP A 58 2.80 4.39 18.25
CA ASP A 58 3.32 3.45 17.26
C ASP A 58 2.41 2.23 17.08
N SER A 59 1.23 2.24 17.72
CA SER A 59 0.28 1.12 17.68
C SER A 59 -0.39 0.94 16.31
N GLU A 60 -0.29 1.95 15.44
CA GLU A 60 -0.80 1.93 14.07
C GLU A 60 0.33 2.28 13.10
N ASN A 61 0.25 1.76 11.87
CA ASN A 61 1.27 2.05 10.86
C ASN A 61 1.08 3.47 10.31
N ASN A 62 2.19 4.19 10.15
CA ASN A 62 2.19 5.47 9.48
C ASN A 62 1.67 5.34 8.05
N GLN A 63 0.86 6.31 7.64
CA GLN A 63 0.39 6.42 6.26
C GLN A 63 0.94 7.69 5.62
N TYR A 64 1.24 7.61 4.34
CA TYR A 64 1.78 8.70 3.55
C TYR A 64 0.83 8.98 2.39
N LEU A 65 0.26 10.17 2.35
CA LEU A 65 -0.65 10.60 1.31
C LEU A 65 0.11 11.40 0.26
N PHE A 66 -0.01 10.97 -1.00
CA PHE A 66 0.52 11.63 -2.18
C PHE A 66 -0.62 12.13 -3.05
N TRP A 67 -0.51 13.36 -3.56
CA TRP A 67 -1.46 13.92 -4.50
C TRP A 67 -0.81 14.95 -5.42
N VAL A 68 -1.55 15.37 -6.43
CA VAL A 68 -1.16 16.44 -7.36
C VAL A 68 -2.23 17.52 -7.34
N LYS A 69 -1.81 18.78 -7.19
CA LYS A 69 -2.68 19.97 -7.28
C LYS A 69 -1.93 21.03 -8.08
N ASN A 70 -2.57 21.67 -9.06
CA ASN A 70 -1.96 22.73 -9.88
C ASN A 70 -0.60 22.35 -10.50
N LYS A 71 -0.49 21.12 -11.02
CA LYS A 71 0.75 20.52 -11.57
C LYS A 71 1.90 20.36 -10.55
N GLN A 72 1.66 20.67 -9.28
CA GLN A 72 2.61 20.46 -8.19
C GLN A 72 2.25 19.19 -7.41
N SER A 73 3.28 18.55 -6.88
CA SER A 73 3.17 17.27 -6.20
C SER A 73 3.42 17.44 -4.73
N PHE A 74 2.62 16.76 -3.91
CA PHE A 74 2.61 16.95 -2.48
C PHE A 74 2.66 15.61 -1.75
N LEU A 75 3.16 15.66 -0.52
CA LEU A 75 3.23 14.55 0.41
C LEU A 75 2.86 15.04 1.81
N LYS A 76 2.08 14.24 2.53
CA LYS A 76 1.81 14.44 3.96
C LYS A 76 1.84 13.11 4.69
N LYS A 77 2.53 13.07 5.84
CA LYS A 77 2.54 11.92 6.75
C LYS A 77 1.37 12.00 7.72
N PHE A 78 0.85 10.82 8.06
CA PHE A 78 -0.18 10.62 9.05
C PHE A 78 0.30 9.54 10.01
N ASP A 79 0.28 9.86 11.30
CA ASP A 79 0.42 8.89 12.37
C ASP A 79 -0.69 9.11 13.39
N LYS A 80 -0.67 8.30 14.46
CA LYS A 80 -1.73 8.33 15.47
C LYS A 80 -1.70 9.59 16.33
N CYS A 81 -0.54 10.16 16.64
CA CYS A 81 -0.40 11.18 17.70
C CYS A 81 -0.12 12.59 17.18
N ASN A 82 0.66 12.70 16.13
CA ASN A 82 1.21 13.95 15.63
C ASN A 82 0.37 14.51 14.47
N ARG A 83 0.64 15.79 14.18
CA ARG A 83 0.18 16.49 13.00
C ARG A 83 1.41 16.91 12.21
N TYR A 84 1.50 16.48 10.96
CA TYR A 84 2.61 16.81 10.10
C TYR A 84 2.19 17.83 9.05
N GLU A 85 3.11 18.72 8.69
CA GLU A 85 2.90 19.65 7.59
C GLU A 85 2.94 18.94 6.23
N THR A 86 2.22 19.53 5.29
CA THR A 86 2.28 19.13 3.88
C THR A 86 3.58 19.64 3.28
N VAL A 87 4.33 18.77 2.60
CA VAL A 87 5.52 19.16 1.86
C VAL A 87 5.27 19.10 0.36
N LYS A 88 5.97 19.97 -0.36
CA LYS A 88 6.06 19.89 -1.82
C LYS A 88 7.19 18.94 -2.20
N LEU A 89 6.91 18.01 -3.12
CA LEU A 89 7.92 17.10 -3.66
C LEU A 89 8.67 17.79 -4.80
N PRO A 90 10.02 17.85 -4.76
CA PRO A 90 10.83 18.49 -5.80
C PRO A 90 10.96 17.65 -7.08
N LYS A 91 10.66 16.35 -7.00
CA LYS A 91 10.84 15.36 -8.08
C LYS A 91 9.49 14.84 -8.61
N ALA A 92 9.54 13.94 -9.59
CA ALA A 92 8.38 13.25 -10.14
C ALA A 92 7.51 12.61 -9.05
N SER A 93 6.19 12.70 -9.22
CA SER A 93 5.22 12.25 -8.23
C SER A 93 4.84 10.78 -8.40
N PRO A 94 4.90 9.98 -7.32
CA PRO A 94 4.31 8.66 -7.29
C PRO A 94 2.85 8.63 -7.75
N ALA A 95 2.03 9.59 -7.30
CA ALA A 95 0.63 9.69 -7.71
C ALA A 95 0.48 9.96 -9.21
N LYS A 96 1.37 10.77 -9.80
CA LYS A 96 1.40 11.02 -11.25
C LYS A 96 1.84 9.79 -12.04
N LEU A 97 2.88 9.08 -11.58
CA LEU A 97 3.33 7.83 -12.22
C LEU A 97 2.21 6.81 -12.24
N TYR A 98 1.49 6.66 -11.12
CA TYR A 98 0.32 5.81 -11.05
C TYR A 98 -0.77 6.25 -12.04
N ALA A 99 -1.18 7.51 -12.02
CA ALA A 99 -2.23 8.03 -12.89
C ALA A 99 -1.95 7.74 -14.38
N LEU A 100 -0.69 7.86 -14.80
CA LEU A 100 -0.25 7.60 -16.18
C LEU A 100 -0.17 6.11 -16.53
N ASN A 101 0.00 5.21 -15.56
CA ASN A 101 0.21 3.78 -15.78
C ASN A 101 -0.87 2.90 -15.12
N ARG A 102 -2.01 3.48 -14.73
CA ARG A 102 -3.02 2.84 -13.88
C ARG A 102 -3.43 1.46 -14.37
N GLN A 103 -3.88 1.36 -15.63
CA GLN A 103 -4.36 0.09 -16.18
C GLN A 103 -3.30 -1.02 -16.16
N ARG A 104 -2.03 -0.65 -16.34
CA ARG A 104 -0.91 -1.60 -16.29
C ARG A 104 -0.63 -2.01 -14.85
N ILE A 105 -0.50 -1.06 -13.94
CA ILE A 105 -0.23 -1.31 -12.51
C ILE A 105 -1.34 -2.14 -11.86
N GLU A 106 -2.61 -1.87 -12.21
CA GLU A 106 -3.75 -2.62 -11.70
C GLU A 106 -3.74 -4.10 -12.14
N LYS A 107 -3.17 -4.41 -13.30
CA LYS A 107 -3.05 -5.80 -13.82
C LYS A 107 -1.76 -6.49 -13.37
N GLU A 108 -0.70 -5.74 -13.08
CA GLU A 108 0.57 -6.30 -12.63
C GLU A 108 0.45 -6.93 -11.23
N GLN A 109 1.15 -8.06 -11.08
CA GLN A 109 1.32 -8.78 -9.83
C GLN A 109 2.80 -9.03 -9.62
N ILE A 110 3.25 -8.87 -8.37
CA ILE A 110 4.58 -9.30 -7.94
C ILE A 110 4.44 -10.75 -7.48
N GLU A 111 5.07 -11.66 -8.20
CA GLU A 111 5.00 -13.09 -7.89
C GLU A 111 5.90 -13.44 -6.72
N ALA A 112 5.46 -14.41 -5.93
CA ALA A 112 6.29 -14.91 -4.84
C ALA A 112 7.51 -15.66 -5.39
N PRO A 113 8.58 -15.78 -4.58
CA PRO A 113 9.73 -16.58 -4.95
C PRO A 113 9.38 -18.03 -5.28
N THR A 114 9.72 -18.44 -6.49
CA THR A 114 9.41 -19.77 -7.01
C THR A 114 10.62 -20.34 -7.74
N MET A 115 10.92 -21.62 -7.51
CA MET A 115 11.90 -22.39 -8.29
C MET A 115 11.26 -23.60 -8.95
N LEU A 116 11.88 -24.06 -10.03
CA LEU A 116 11.52 -25.32 -10.68
C LEU A 116 12.42 -26.45 -10.15
N ILE A 117 11.78 -27.53 -9.68
CA ILE A 117 12.45 -28.78 -9.33
C ILE A 117 12.07 -29.83 -10.38
N ARG A 118 13.06 -30.54 -10.91
CA ARG A 118 12.87 -31.63 -11.86
C ARG A 118 13.42 -32.92 -11.28
N THR A 119 12.54 -33.90 -11.13
CA THR A 119 12.91 -35.28 -10.81
C THR A 119 13.07 -36.06 -12.11
N LYS A 120 14.00 -37.03 -12.14
CA LYS A 120 14.29 -37.83 -13.33
C LYS A 120 13.01 -38.54 -13.80
N GLY A 121 12.64 -38.35 -15.07
CA GLY A 121 11.42 -38.92 -15.66
C GLY A 121 10.13 -38.14 -15.38
N SER A 122 10.19 -37.02 -14.66
CA SER A 122 9.01 -36.23 -14.30
C SER A 122 8.99 -34.85 -14.97
N LYS A 123 7.78 -34.27 -15.08
CA LYS A 123 7.61 -32.84 -15.42
C LYS A 123 8.18 -31.97 -14.29
N PRO A 124 8.71 -30.77 -14.60
CA PRO A 124 9.11 -29.82 -13.57
C PRO A 124 7.94 -29.48 -12.65
N VAL A 125 8.22 -29.34 -11.35
CA VAL A 125 7.27 -28.90 -10.33
C VAL A 125 7.72 -27.54 -9.81
N GLU A 126 6.78 -26.62 -9.69
CA GLU A 126 6.99 -25.32 -9.06
C GLU A 126 6.98 -25.46 -7.54
N VAL A 127 8.04 -24.98 -6.90
CA VAL A 127 8.13 -24.88 -5.45
C VAL A 127 8.18 -23.41 -5.08
N ARG A 128 7.11 -22.94 -4.45
CA ARG A 128 6.96 -21.58 -3.95
C ARG A 128 7.45 -21.49 -2.52
N GLN A 129 8.31 -20.52 -2.23
CA GLN A 129 8.73 -20.21 -0.87
C GLN A 129 7.88 -19.09 -0.28
N VAL A 130 7.50 -19.30 0.97
CA VAL A 130 6.78 -18.31 1.78
C VAL A 130 7.57 -18.09 3.06
N VAL A 131 7.52 -16.86 3.58
CA VAL A 131 8.17 -16.49 4.83
C VAL A 131 7.11 -16.07 5.85
N SER A 132 7.34 -16.39 7.13
CA SER A 132 6.42 -16.06 8.22
C SER A 132 6.45 -14.56 8.57
N HIS A 133 7.59 -13.90 8.37
CA HIS A 133 7.79 -12.48 8.63
C HIS A 133 8.32 -11.79 7.37
N SER A 134 7.63 -10.74 6.93
CA SER A 134 8.08 -9.87 5.84
C SER A 134 7.59 -8.45 6.09
N PHE A 135 8.32 -7.49 5.53
CA PHE A 135 7.78 -6.17 5.29
C PHE A 135 6.93 -6.17 4.03
N PHE A 136 5.96 -5.25 4.00
CA PHE A 136 5.01 -5.09 2.94
C PHE A 136 4.86 -3.62 2.58
N HIS A 137 4.88 -3.36 1.29
CA HIS A 137 4.40 -2.14 0.66
C HIS A 137 2.90 -2.28 0.42
N LYS A 138 2.08 -1.41 1.03
CA LYS A 138 0.66 -1.27 0.73
C LYS A 138 0.41 0.07 0.05
N LEU A 139 -0.17 0.02 -1.14
CA LEU A 139 -0.53 1.17 -1.97
C LEU A 139 -2.06 1.14 -2.13
N LYS A 140 -2.76 2.11 -1.54
CA LYS A 140 -4.20 2.33 -1.75
C LYS A 140 -4.37 3.53 -2.68
N LEU A 141 -5.03 3.28 -3.79
CA LEU A 141 -5.09 4.14 -4.95
C LEU A 141 -6.52 4.62 -5.11
N ILE A 142 -6.74 5.93 -5.05
CA ILE A 142 -8.07 6.52 -5.05
C ILE A 142 -8.17 7.50 -6.21
N THR A 143 -9.19 7.31 -7.04
CA THR A 143 -9.58 8.20 -8.14
C THR A 143 -11.10 8.45 -8.05
N PRO A 144 -11.70 9.37 -8.84
CA PRO A 144 -13.16 9.58 -8.82
C PRO A 144 -13.98 8.30 -8.98
N ASN A 145 -13.50 7.36 -9.79
CA ASN A 145 -14.29 6.21 -10.24
C ASN A 145 -13.90 4.89 -9.58
N VAL A 146 -12.75 4.84 -8.88
CA VAL A 146 -12.22 3.59 -8.33
C VAL A 146 -11.39 3.83 -7.09
N SER A 147 -11.45 2.87 -6.17
CA SER A 147 -10.41 2.62 -5.18
C SER A 147 -9.84 1.23 -5.39
N SER A 148 -8.52 1.11 -5.49
CA SER A 148 -7.83 -0.18 -5.58
C SER A 148 -6.70 -0.27 -4.56
N GLU A 149 -6.33 -1.49 -4.16
CA GLU A 149 -5.25 -1.72 -3.22
C GLU A 149 -4.27 -2.75 -3.77
N LYS A 150 -2.97 -2.45 -3.67
CA LYS A 150 -1.88 -3.36 -3.96
C LYS A 150 -1.07 -3.59 -2.70
N LYS A 151 -0.89 -4.86 -2.33
CA LYS A 151 -0.01 -5.28 -1.25
C LYS A 151 1.12 -6.12 -1.84
N VAL A 152 2.35 -5.67 -1.65
CA VAL A 152 3.55 -6.30 -2.20
C VAL A 152 4.53 -6.60 -1.08
N SER A 153 5.06 -7.82 -1.05
CA SER A 153 6.07 -8.23 -0.09
C SER A 153 7.45 -7.76 -0.53
N ASP A 154 8.22 -7.17 0.39
CA ASP A 154 9.64 -6.86 0.19
C ASP A 154 10.44 -8.09 -0.17
N TYR A 155 10.14 -9.21 0.49
CA TYR A 155 10.78 -10.49 0.22
C TYR A 155 10.59 -10.91 -1.23
N ALA A 156 9.38 -10.82 -1.77
CA ALA A 156 9.10 -11.16 -3.16
C ALA A 156 9.78 -10.21 -4.18
N LEU A 157 10.01 -8.95 -3.80
CA LEU A 157 10.76 -8.01 -4.63
C LEU A 157 12.27 -8.29 -4.62
N LYS A 158 12.83 -8.63 -3.45
CA LYS A 158 14.29 -8.69 -3.25
C LYS A 158 14.89 -10.08 -3.44
N PHE A 159 14.09 -11.14 -3.34
CA PHE A 159 14.61 -12.51 -3.35
C PHE A 159 14.96 -12.99 -4.76
N GLU A 160 16.25 -13.17 -4.99
CA GLU A 160 16.81 -13.52 -6.30
C GLU A 160 17.16 -15.01 -6.43
N THR A 161 17.71 -15.62 -5.39
CA THR A 161 18.26 -16.98 -5.45
C THR A 161 17.95 -17.75 -4.17
N PHE A 162 17.62 -19.03 -4.31
CA PHE A 162 17.38 -19.97 -3.22
C PHE A 162 18.69 -20.49 -2.62
N ASP A 163 18.66 -21.00 -1.39
CA ASP A 163 19.85 -21.52 -0.68
C ASP A 163 20.57 -22.65 -1.44
N ASN A 164 19.85 -23.36 -2.32
CA ASN A 164 20.40 -24.39 -3.19
C ASN A 164 21.01 -23.84 -4.50
N GLY A 165 21.19 -22.53 -4.62
CA GLY A 165 21.74 -21.83 -5.79
C GLY A 165 20.78 -21.70 -6.97
N LYS A 166 19.55 -22.20 -6.88
CA LYS A 166 18.57 -22.04 -7.98
C LYS A 166 18.01 -20.63 -8.01
N PRO A 167 17.78 -20.05 -9.21
CA PRO A 167 17.20 -18.72 -9.31
C PRO A 167 15.69 -18.73 -9.00
N ASN A 168 15.21 -17.60 -8.49
CA ASN A 168 13.78 -17.28 -8.50
C ASN A 168 13.36 -16.96 -9.93
N ILE A 169 12.50 -17.81 -10.49
CA ILE A 169 12.07 -17.72 -11.90
C ILE A 169 11.33 -16.41 -12.21
N TYR A 170 10.71 -15.79 -11.20
CA TYR A 170 9.95 -14.55 -11.36
C TYR A 170 10.74 -13.29 -11.02
N TYR A 171 11.99 -13.39 -10.57
CA TYR A 171 12.74 -12.21 -10.12
C TYR A 171 12.84 -11.13 -11.21
N LYS A 172 13.28 -11.50 -12.42
CA LYS A 172 13.39 -10.55 -13.55
C LYS A 172 12.04 -9.94 -13.93
N GLN A 173 10.97 -10.72 -13.93
CA GLN A 173 9.61 -10.23 -14.21
C GLN A 173 9.22 -9.18 -13.16
N ASN A 174 9.35 -9.51 -11.86
CA ASN A 174 9.04 -8.61 -10.75
C ASN A 174 9.78 -7.27 -10.87
N GLN A 175 11.09 -7.33 -11.18
CA GLN A 175 11.94 -6.14 -11.36
C GLN A 175 11.50 -5.24 -12.53
N SER A 176 10.82 -5.79 -13.55
CA SER A 176 10.42 -5.07 -14.76
C SER A 176 9.03 -4.41 -14.70
N THR A 177 8.28 -4.62 -13.62
CA THR A 177 6.91 -4.11 -13.47
C THR A 177 6.88 -2.61 -13.21
N LYS A 178 5.83 -1.92 -13.68
CA LYS A 178 5.54 -0.53 -13.30
C LYS A 178 5.11 -0.42 -11.84
N LEU A 179 4.52 -1.46 -11.26
CA LEU A 179 4.23 -1.55 -9.84
C LEU A 179 5.51 -1.46 -9.00
N LYS A 180 6.58 -2.17 -9.38
CA LYS A 180 7.89 -2.06 -8.71
C LYS A 180 8.46 -0.65 -8.83
N GLU A 181 8.42 -0.05 -10.02
CA GLU A 181 8.87 1.33 -10.23
C GLU A 181 8.11 2.33 -9.34
N LEU A 182 6.79 2.15 -9.22
CA LEU A 182 5.95 2.94 -8.31
C LEU A 182 6.38 2.77 -6.85
N ILE A 183 6.63 1.53 -6.41
CA ILE A 183 7.09 1.24 -5.04
C ILE A 183 8.42 1.92 -4.74
N GLU A 184 9.38 1.85 -5.66
CA GLU A 184 10.70 2.49 -5.48
C GLU A 184 10.59 4.01 -5.42
N MET A 185 9.85 4.61 -6.36
CA MET A 185 9.63 6.06 -6.38
C MET A 185 8.92 6.53 -5.09
N THR A 186 7.92 5.79 -4.63
CA THR A 186 7.19 6.10 -3.39
C THR A 186 8.09 5.98 -2.17
N SER A 187 8.85 4.89 -2.07
CA SER A 187 9.76 4.63 -0.95
C SER A 187 10.88 5.67 -0.87
N ALA A 188 11.43 6.06 -2.03
CA ALA A 188 12.44 7.12 -2.10
C ALA A 188 11.88 8.46 -1.62
N ALA A 189 10.67 8.84 -2.07
CA ALA A 189 10.02 10.08 -1.64
C ALA A 189 9.72 10.10 -0.13
N VAL A 190 9.27 8.97 0.44
CA VAL A 190 9.08 8.85 1.90
C VAL A 190 10.41 8.97 2.63
N LYS A 191 11.47 8.32 2.15
CA LYS A 191 12.80 8.38 2.78
C LYS A 191 13.36 9.81 2.77
N GLU A 192 13.21 10.53 1.66
CA GLU A 192 13.61 11.94 1.55
C GLU A 192 12.81 12.82 2.53
N TYR A 193 11.50 12.58 2.67
CA TYR A 193 10.65 13.28 3.63
C TYR A 193 11.08 13.04 5.08
N GLU A 194 11.25 11.78 5.48
CA GLU A 194 11.65 11.40 6.84
C GLU A 194 13.04 11.94 7.23
N ALA A 195 13.92 12.20 6.26
CA ALA A 195 15.24 12.76 6.52
C ALA A 195 15.21 14.26 6.90
N VAL A 196 14.18 14.99 6.47
CA VAL A 196 14.05 16.44 6.68
C VAL A 196 12.94 16.82 7.66
N ALA A 197 11.95 15.94 7.84
CA ALA A 197 10.90 16.10 8.83
C ALA A 197 11.45 15.75 10.23
N LYS A 198 12.00 16.77 10.91
CA LYS A 198 12.24 16.76 12.35
C LYS A 198 11.19 17.61 13.06
#